data_AF-A0A2V9TLH5-F1
#
_entry.id   AF-A0A2V9TLH5-F1
#
_cell.length_a   1.000
_cell.length_b   1.000
_cell.length_c   1.000
_cell.angle_alpha   90.00
_cell.angle_beta   90.00
_cell.angle_gamma   90.00
#
_symmetry.space_group_name_H-M   'P 1'
#
loop_
_entity.id
_entity.type
_entity.pdbx_description
1 polymer ?
#
loop_
_entity_poly.entity_id
_entity_poly.type
_entity_poly.pdbx_seq_one_letter_code
_entity_poly.pdbx_strand_id
1 'polypeptide(L)'
;MIRYLFSASGPEPAQRRRYLENLFNEDEREIVAARSVARNRKMKRRSLIPMIVAAVVFVLSSGCSTNRTDVRRSLDQTVRSADSSPKVIADYQPWFGDKQHINVGYSTQDPSVLRKQIQQAKDLGIYAFAVDWYGERRPFLDRSYDLLQQVAAQNQFHVGLMYDETEEDNGHATDDALEALDKAYRAYIATSAPSFQNAGTPIGAACGSR
;
A
#
# COMPACT_ATOMS: atom_id res chain seq x y z
N MET A 1 -0.45 -8.23 -4.11
CA MET A 1 0.29 -9.40 -4.67
C MET A 1 1.52 -9.74 -3.81
N ILE A 2 1.39 -9.78 -2.46
CA ILE A 2 2.47 -10.14 -1.51
C ILE A 2 1.99 -11.22 -0.50
N ARG A 3 0.77 -11.76 -0.66
CA ARG A 3 0.20 -12.75 0.28
C ARG A 3 0.77 -14.17 0.18
N TYR A 4 1.71 -14.44 -0.74
CA TYR A 4 2.13 -15.82 -1.07
C TYR A 4 3.62 -16.12 -0.87
N LEU A 5 4.44 -15.15 -0.46
CA LEU A 5 5.89 -15.40 -0.32
C LEU A 5 6.30 -16.04 1.01
N PHE A 6 5.40 -16.17 1.98
CA PHE A 6 5.76 -16.63 3.35
C PHE A 6 4.99 -17.84 3.88
N SER A 7 4.39 -18.68 3.01
CA SER A 7 3.82 -19.96 3.43
C SER A 7 4.44 -21.13 2.66
N ALA A 8 5.20 -21.96 3.36
CA ALA A 8 5.75 -23.22 2.84
C ALA A 8 4.71 -24.37 2.86
N SER A 9 3.41 -24.08 2.97
CA SER A 9 2.35 -25.09 2.88
C SER A 9 1.05 -24.46 2.37
N GLY A 10 0.97 -24.28 1.04
CA GLY A 10 -0.28 -23.91 0.35
C GLY A 10 -1.08 -25.14 -0.10
N PRO A 11 -2.40 -24.99 -0.37
CA PRO A 11 -3.26 -26.08 -0.81
C PRO A 11 -2.87 -26.64 -2.19
N GLU A 12 -3.24 -27.90 -2.43
CA GLU A 12 -2.90 -28.72 -3.60
C GLU A 12 -3.17 -28.00 -4.94
N PRO A 13 -2.28 -28.12 -5.95
CA PRO A 13 -2.37 -27.43 -7.24
C PRO A 13 -3.72 -27.54 -7.98
N ALA A 14 -4.46 -28.63 -7.76
CA ALA A 14 -5.76 -28.87 -8.39
C ALA A 14 -6.88 -27.98 -7.86
N GLN A 15 -6.88 -27.64 -6.56
CA GLN A 15 -7.89 -26.75 -5.97
C GLN A 15 -7.67 -25.28 -6.38
N ARG A 16 -6.40 -24.89 -6.58
CA ARG A 16 -6.00 -23.56 -7.03
C ARG A 16 -6.53 -23.21 -8.42
N ARG A 17 -6.60 -24.19 -9.34
CA ARG A 17 -7.06 -23.95 -10.73
C ARG A 17 -8.58 -23.70 -10.79
N ARG A 18 -9.39 -24.43 -10.00
CA ARG A 18 -10.86 -24.25 -9.96
C ARG A 18 -11.29 -22.92 -9.37
N TYR A 19 -10.57 -22.39 -8.38
CA TYR A 19 -10.93 -21.10 -7.76
C TYR A 19 -10.66 -19.92 -8.70
N LEU A 20 -9.57 -19.99 -9.47
CA LEU A 20 -9.22 -18.97 -10.46
C LEU A 20 -10.15 -19.02 -11.69
N GLU A 21 -10.53 -20.22 -12.16
CA GLU A 21 -11.50 -20.35 -13.25
C GLU A 21 -12.89 -19.81 -12.90
N ASN A 22 -13.31 -19.90 -11.63
CA ASN A 22 -14.59 -19.34 -11.20
C ASN A 22 -14.54 -17.80 -11.07
N LEU A 23 -13.42 -17.24 -10.62
CA LEU A 23 -13.28 -15.78 -10.44
C LEU A 23 -13.17 -15.02 -11.77
N PHE A 24 -12.62 -15.64 -12.82
CA PHE A 24 -12.53 -15.04 -14.16
C PHE A 24 -13.82 -15.12 -14.99
N ASN A 25 -14.79 -15.98 -14.60
CA ASN A 25 -16.03 -16.18 -15.36
C ASN A 25 -17.18 -15.25 -14.97
N GLU A 26 -17.08 -14.52 -13.85
CA GLU A 26 -18.12 -13.55 -13.44
C GLU A 26 -18.00 -12.22 -14.20
N ASP A 27 -16.78 -11.75 -14.48
CA ASP A 27 -16.54 -10.47 -15.17
C ASP A 27 -16.96 -10.46 -16.66
N GLU A 28 -16.86 -11.61 -17.35
CA GLU A 28 -17.24 -11.68 -18.76
C GLU A 28 -18.76 -11.59 -18.99
N ARG A 29 -19.58 -11.91 -17.97
CA ARG A 29 -21.04 -11.84 -18.07
C ARG A 29 -21.56 -10.40 -18.03
N GLU A 30 -20.85 -9.49 -17.38
CA GLU A 30 -21.26 -8.09 -17.29
C GLU A 30 -20.93 -7.30 -18.58
N ILE A 31 -19.81 -7.64 -19.24
CA ILE A 31 -19.33 -6.96 -20.46
C ILE A 31 -20.19 -7.28 -21.69
N VAL A 32 -20.79 -8.47 -21.77
CA VAL A 32 -21.66 -8.85 -22.91
C VAL A 32 -23.04 -8.20 -22.84
N ALA A 33 -23.57 -7.94 -21.64
CA ALA A 33 -24.87 -7.27 -21.46
C ALA A 33 -24.85 -5.81 -21.93
N ALA A 34 -23.73 -5.09 -21.74
CA ALA A 34 -23.59 -3.69 -22.13
C ALA A 34 -23.56 -3.46 -23.65
N ARG A 35 -23.24 -4.47 -24.47
CA ARG A 35 -23.14 -4.34 -25.94
C ARG A 35 -24.47 -4.51 -26.68
N SER A 36 -25.56 -4.86 -25.97
CA SER A 36 -26.87 -5.16 -26.57
C SER A 36 -27.74 -3.93 -26.87
N VAL A 37 -27.46 -2.74 -26.32
CA VAL A 37 -28.41 -1.61 -26.36
C VAL A 37 -28.16 -0.63 -27.52
N ALA A 38 -27.03 -0.71 -28.22
CA ALA A 38 -26.68 0.22 -29.29
C ALA A 38 -26.99 -0.33 -30.70
N ARG A 39 -28.27 -0.58 -31.02
CA ARG A 39 -28.66 -0.88 -32.41
C ARG A 39 -30.12 -0.51 -32.71
N ASN A 40 -30.37 0.77 -33.05
CA ASN A 40 -31.31 1.17 -34.11
C ASN A 40 -31.51 2.69 -34.16
N ARG A 41 -30.88 3.37 -35.11
CA ARG A 41 -31.38 4.65 -35.65
C ARG A 41 -31.19 4.67 -37.16
N LYS A 42 -32.29 4.55 -37.90
CA LYS A 42 -32.36 4.78 -39.35
C LYS A 42 -32.00 6.23 -39.66
N MET A 43 -30.88 6.47 -40.34
CA MET A 43 -30.49 7.80 -40.82
C MET A 43 -31.29 8.17 -42.07
N LYS A 44 -32.22 9.14 -41.93
CA LYS A 44 -32.73 9.92 -43.06
C LYS A 44 -31.62 10.86 -43.53
N ARG A 45 -31.29 10.83 -44.83
CA ARG A 45 -30.37 11.79 -45.48
C ARG A 45 -30.86 13.22 -45.21
N ARG A 46 -30.17 13.93 -44.31
CA ARG A 46 -30.32 15.37 -44.08
C ARG A 46 -29.07 16.05 -44.63
N SER A 47 -29.28 17.17 -45.31
CA SER A 47 -28.26 17.99 -45.97
C SER A 47 -27.03 18.19 -45.07
N LEU A 48 -25.83 18.00 -45.63
CA LEU A 48 -24.53 18.06 -44.93
C LEU A 48 -24.05 19.49 -44.64
N ILE A 49 -24.73 20.50 -45.17
CA ILE A 49 -24.36 21.92 -45.08
C ILE A 49 -24.36 22.45 -43.62
N PRO A 50 -25.37 22.21 -42.77
CA PRO A 50 -25.34 22.69 -41.37
C PRO A 50 -24.27 21.99 -40.50
N MET A 51 -23.84 20.77 -40.86
CA MET A 51 -22.81 20.03 -40.14
C MET A 51 -21.42 20.63 -40.33
N ILE A 52 -21.14 21.13 -41.54
CA ILE A 52 -19.85 21.78 -41.86
C ILE A 52 -19.74 23.12 -41.13
N VAL A 53 -20.82 23.91 -41.07
CA VAL A 53 -20.84 25.19 -40.35
C VAL A 53 -20.65 24.97 -38.84
N ALA A 54 -21.32 23.98 -38.25
CA ALA A 54 -21.14 23.64 -36.84
C ALA A 54 -19.70 23.16 -36.53
N ALA A 55 -19.09 22.37 -37.42
CA ALA A 55 -17.71 21.90 -37.25
C ALA A 55 -16.70 23.06 -37.28
N VAL A 56 -16.88 24.04 -38.17
CA VAL A 56 -15.99 25.22 -38.25
C VAL A 56 -16.11 26.09 -36.98
N VAL A 57 -17.32 26.28 -36.45
CA VAL A 57 -17.54 27.03 -35.20
C VAL A 57 -16.92 26.29 -33.99
N PHE A 58 -16.96 24.95 -33.98
CA PHE A 58 -16.37 24.15 -32.89
C PHE A 58 -14.83 24.16 -32.92
N VAL A 59 -14.22 24.19 -34.12
CA VAL A 59 -12.76 24.28 -34.28
C VAL A 59 -12.23 25.65 -33.85
N LEU A 60 -12.98 26.73 -34.10
CA LEU A 60 -12.56 28.10 -33.72
C LEU A 60 -12.78 28.42 -32.23
N SER A 61 -13.65 27.69 -31.52
CA SER A 61 -13.91 27.87 -30.09
C SER A 61 -13.06 26.96 -29.18
N SER A 62 -12.25 26.07 -29.75
CA SER A 62 -11.37 25.15 -29.00
C SER A 62 -9.99 25.74 -28.67
N GLY A 63 -9.86 27.08 -28.71
CA GLY A 63 -8.62 27.80 -28.37
C GLY A 63 -8.31 27.79 -26.86
N CYS A 64 -7.16 27.21 -26.51
CA CYS A 64 -6.41 27.33 -25.24
C CYS A 64 -7.05 26.75 -23.96
N SER A 65 -6.93 25.42 -23.78
CA SER A 65 -6.93 24.80 -22.45
C SER A 65 -5.48 24.53 -21.99
N THR A 66 -4.74 25.60 -21.69
CA THR A 66 -3.34 25.57 -21.21
C THR A 66 -3.15 25.00 -19.80
N ASN A 67 -4.22 24.70 -19.05
CA ASN A 67 -4.13 24.21 -17.67
C ASN A 67 -4.02 22.68 -17.52
N ARG A 68 -4.27 21.88 -18.56
CA ARG A 68 -4.21 20.40 -18.46
C ARG A 68 -2.84 19.80 -18.77
N THR A 69 -2.00 20.52 -19.51
CA THR A 69 -0.61 20.14 -19.78
C THR A 69 0.31 20.42 -18.58
N ASP A 70 -0.10 21.32 -17.68
CA ASP A 70 0.72 21.74 -16.54
C ASP A 70 0.77 20.68 -15.43
N VAL A 71 -0.38 20.09 -15.06
CA VAL A 71 -0.43 19.03 -14.04
C VAL A 71 0.34 17.78 -14.49
N ARG A 72 0.18 17.35 -15.74
CA ARG A 72 0.92 16.18 -16.27
C ARG A 72 2.41 16.45 -16.37
N ARG A 73 2.81 17.66 -16.82
CA ARG A 73 4.21 18.06 -16.85
C ARG A 73 4.80 18.13 -15.44
N SER A 74 4.07 18.69 -14.48
CA SER A 74 4.49 18.75 -13.07
C SER A 74 4.63 17.35 -12.46
N LEU A 75 3.71 16.43 -12.75
CA LEU A 75 3.81 15.04 -12.29
C LEU A 75 5.01 14.32 -12.94
N ASP A 76 5.16 14.44 -14.27
CA ASP A 76 6.27 13.84 -15.01
C ASP A 76 7.62 14.41 -14.56
N GLN A 77 7.66 15.69 -14.21
CA GLN A 77 8.86 16.37 -13.74
C GLN A 77 9.17 16.03 -12.29
N THR A 78 8.16 15.79 -11.45
CA THR A 78 8.34 15.24 -10.09
C THR A 78 8.87 13.81 -10.12
N VAL A 79 8.32 12.97 -11.00
CA VAL A 79 8.76 11.58 -11.18
C VAL A 79 10.16 11.52 -11.79
N ARG A 80 10.50 12.40 -12.74
CA ARG A 80 11.85 12.46 -13.34
C ARG A 80 12.90 13.10 -12.44
N SER A 81 12.50 13.99 -11.53
CA SER A 81 13.43 14.57 -10.53
C SER A 81 13.74 13.58 -9.41
N ALA A 82 12.96 12.51 -9.28
CA ALA A 82 13.33 11.33 -8.51
C ALA A 82 14.27 10.43 -9.34
N ASP A 83 15.48 10.90 -9.64
CA ASP A 83 16.57 10.14 -10.26
C ASP A 83 17.05 8.93 -9.40
N SER A 84 16.34 8.59 -8.31
CA SER A 84 16.53 7.37 -7.55
C SER A 84 15.60 6.28 -8.05
N SER A 85 16.12 5.08 -8.27
CA SER A 85 15.32 3.86 -8.47
C SER A 85 14.16 3.78 -7.48
N PRO A 86 12.95 3.36 -7.91
CA PRO A 86 11.79 3.31 -7.02
C PRO A 86 12.05 2.43 -5.80
N LYS A 87 11.72 2.94 -4.61
CA LYS A 87 11.80 2.20 -3.36
C LYS A 87 10.56 1.33 -3.19
N VAL A 88 10.73 0.02 -3.07
CA VAL A 88 9.63 -0.92 -2.84
C VAL A 88 9.37 -1.06 -1.35
N ILE A 89 8.17 -0.75 -0.89
CA ILE A 89 7.73 -0.96 0.50
C ILE A 89 6.77 -2.15 0.50
N ALA A 90 7.01 -3.13 1.36
CA ALA A 90 6.14 -4.29 1.50
C ALA A 90 5.25 -4.15 2.74
N ASP A 91 3.97 -4.47 2.57
CA ASP A 91 3.04 -4.70 3.66
C ASP A 91 3.50 -5.93 4.49
N TYR A 92 3.54 -5.78 5.81
CA TYR A 92 4.06 -6.76 6.76
C TYR A 92 3.06 -7.00 7.89
N GLN A 93 2.65 -8.26 8.05
CA GLN A 93 1.58 -8.65 8.98
C GLN A 93 2.16 -9.43 10.16
N PRO A 94 2.26 -8.83 11.37
CA PRO A 94 3.06 -9.38 12.46
C PRO A 94 2.33 -10.40 13.35
N TRP A 95 1.30 -11.08 12.86
CA TRP A 95 0.37 -11.89 13.67
C TRP A 95 0.76 -13.36 13.85
N PHE A 96 1.82 -13.85 13.21
CA PHE A 96 2.20 -15.25 13.35
C PHE A 96 2.82 -15.51 14.74
N GLY A 97 2.33 -16.57 15.41
CA GLY A 97 2.66 -16.88 16.80
C GLY A 97 1.69 -16.30 17.82
N ASP A 98 0.75 -15.45 17.41
CA ASP A 98 -0.41 -15.11 18.23
C ASP A 98 -1.33 -16.35 18.34
N LYS A 99 -1.85 -16.60 19.54
CA LYS A 99 -2.80 -17.70 19.79
C LYS A 99 -4.12 -17.53 19.03
N GLN A 100 -4.44 -16.31 18.61
CA GLN A 100 -5.64 -15.98 17.84
C GLN A 100 -5.47 -16.22 16.33
N HIS A 101 -4.30 -16.61 15.86
CA HIS A 101 -4.01 -16.82 14.43
C HIS A 101 -3.59 -18.27 14.14
N ILE A 102 -3.65 -18.67 12.87
CA ILE A 102 -3.17 -20.00 12.45
C ILE A 102 -1.69 -20.17 12.84
N ASN A 103 -1.36 -21.34 13.41
CA ASN A 103 0.00 -21.70 13.72
C ASN A 103 0.75 -22.14 12.45
N VAL A 104 1.77 -21.37 12.07
CA VAL A 104 2.62 -21.64 10.89
C VAL A 104 4.03 -22.11 11.26
N GLY A 105 4.26 -22.44 12.53
CA GLY A 105 5.54 -22.99 13.01
C GLY A 105 6.61 -21.95 13.38
N TYR A 106 6.27 -20.66 13.40
CA TYR A 106 7.16 -19.61 13.91
C TYR A 106 6.38 -18.50 14.62
N SER A 107 7.09 -17.64 15.35
CA SER A 107 6.55 -16.43 15.98
C SER A 107 7.24 -15.19 15.42
N THR A 108 6.46 -14.14 15.15
CA THR A 108 6.97 -12.82 14.81
C THR A 108 7.68 -12.14 16.00
N GLN A 109 7.54 -12.67 17.22
CA GLN A 109 8.32 -12.21 18.38
C GLN A 109 9.67 -12.94 18.53
N ASP A 110 10.05 -13.82 17.60
CA ASP A 110 11.38 -14.44 17.56
C ASP A 110 12.36 -13.57 16.72
N PRO A 111 13.38 -12.95 17.34
CA PRO A 111 14.32 -12.09 16.61
C PRO A 111 15.10 -12.82 15.51
N SER A 112 15.27 -14.13 15.61
CA SER A 112 15.95 -14.92 14.58
C SER A 112 15.10 -15.06 13.31
N VAL A 113 13.78 -15.12 13.46
CA VAL A 113 12.81 -15.13 12.36
C VAL A 113 12.78 -13.75 11.70
N LEU A 114 12.70 -12.69 12.50
CA LEU A 114 12.70 -11.31 12.00
C LEU A 114 13.95 -11.00 11.17
N ARG A 115 15.14 -11.39 11.65
CA ARG A 115 16.41 -11.23 10.91
C ARG A 115 16.37 -11.94 9.55
N LYS A 116 15.87 -13.17 9.50
CA LYS A 116 15.74 -13.94 8.25
C LYS A 116 14.78 -13.26 7.28
N GLN A 117 13.64 -12.78 7.75
CA GLN A 117 12.65 -12.10 6.92
C GLN A 117 13.18 -10.77 6.36
N ILE A 118 13.90 -10.00 7.17
CA ILE A 118 14.57 -8.77 6.72
C ILE A 118 15.62 -9.09 5.65
N GLN A 119 16.45 -10.12 5.87
CA GLN A 119 17.45 -10.50 4.87
C GLN A 119 16.80 -10.90 3.55
N GLN A 120 15.75 -11.72 3.60
CA GLN A 120 14.99 -12.11 2.41
C GLN A 120 14.35 -10.91 1.71
N ALA A 121 13.85 -9.93 2.46
CA ALA A 121 13.31 -8.70 1.88
C ALA A 121 14.38 -7.88 1.15
N LYS A 122 15.58 -7.76 1.74
CA LYS A 122 16.74 -7.10 1.10
C LYS A 122 17.14 -7.82 -0.18
N ASP A 123 17.18 -9.15 -0.17
CA ASP A 123 17.52 -9.96 -1.35
C ASP A 123 16.50 -9.80 -2.49
N LEU A 124 15.24 -9.46 -2.16
CA LEU A 124 14.17 -9.15 -3.11
C LEU A 124 14.15 -7.67 -3.55
N GLY A 125 15.07 -6.83 -3.05
CA GLY A 125 15.09 -5.39 -3.32
C GLY A 125 13.99 -4.60 -2.61
N ILE A 126 13.37 -5.16 -1.57
CA ILE A 126 12.42 -4.44 -0.72
C ILE A 126 13.21 -3.48 0.17
N TYR A 127 12.80 -2.21 0.16
CA TYR A 127 13.43 -1.12 0.91
C TYR A 127 12.97 -1.05 2.36
N ALA A 128 11.67 -1.29 2.60
CA ALA A 128 11.07 -1.17 3.93
C ALA A 128 9.86 -2.08 4.12
N PHE A 129 9.49 -2.29 5.37
CA PHE A 129 8.17 -2.82 5.74
C PHE A 129 7.22 -1.71 6.21
N ALA A 130 5.99 -1.72 5.71
CA ALA A 130 4.85 -1.05 6.32
C ALA A 130 4.12 -2.09 7.19
N VAL A 131 4.15 -1.90 8.50
CA VAL A 131 3.78 -2.93 9.47
C VAL A 131 2.37 -2.70 9.98
N ASP A 132 1.47 -3.67 9.79
CA ASP A 132 0.12 -3.68 10.37
C ASP A 132 0.20 -3.45 11.88
N TRP A 133 -0.45 -2.39 12.36
CA TRP A 133 -0.39 -1.99 13.76
C TRP A 133 -1.72 -1.42 14.25
N TYR A 134 -2.16 -1.89 15.43
CA TYR A 134 -3.52 -1.67 15.96
C TYR A 134 -3.55 -0.94 17.30
N GLY A 135 -2.45 -0.30 17.71
CA GLY A 135 -2.34 0.31 19.04
C GLY A 135 -2.28 -0.72 20.18
N GLU A 136 -2.68 -0.30 21.39
CA GLU A 136 -2.72 -1.17 22.58
C GLU A 136 -3.78 -2.27 22.51
N ARG A 137 -4.71 -2.16 21.56
CA ARG A 137 -5.78 -3.13 21.34
C ARG A 137 -5.24 -4.51 20.97
N ARG A 138 -4.01 -4.60 20.44
CA ARG A 138 -3.33 -5.84 20.07
C ARG A 138 -1.92 -5.91 20.66
N PRO A 139 -1.76 -6.25 21.95
CA PRO A 139 -0.45 -6.24 22.62
C PRO A 139 0.60 -7.15 21.98
N PHE A 140 0.18 -8.28 21.39
CA PHE A 140 1.10 -9.16 20.67
C PHE A 140 1.70 -8.47 19.44
N LEU A 141 0.87 -7.80 18.63
CA LEU A 141 1.28 -7.11 17.41
C LEU A 141 2.11 -5.86 17.74
N ASP A 142 1.74 -5.14 18.80
CA ASP A 142 2.49 -4.00 19.30
C ASP A 142 3.92 -4.36 19.71
N ARG A 143 4.07 -5.44 20.50
CA ARG A 143 5.40 -5.97 20.85
C ARG A 143 6.16 -6.50 19.64
N SER A 144 5.48 -7.12 18.68
CA SER A 144 6.10 -7.56 17.43
C SER A 144 6.67 -6.37 16.65
N TYR A 145 5.99 -5.22 16.62
CA TYR A 145 6.50 -4.00 16.00
C TYR A 145 7.76 -3.48 16.70
N ASP A 146 7.75 -3.38 18.03
CA ASP A 146 8.93 -2.96 18.82
C ASP A 146 10.16 -3.84 18.49
N LEU A 147 9.99 -5.16 18.57
CA LEU A 147 11.06 -6.11 18.24
C LEU A 147 11.55 -5.97 16.80
N LEU A 148 10.63 -5.81 15.84
CA LEU A 148 10.97 -5.63 14.44
C LEU A 148 11.72 -4.31 14.21
N GLN A 149 11.35 -3.22 14.89
CA GLN A 149 12.06 -1.94 14.81
C GLN A 149 13.51 -2.08 15.28
N GLN A 150 13.73 -2.74 16.42
CA GLN A 150 15.07 -3.00 16.96
C GLN A 150 15.91 -3.87 16.01
N VAL A 151 15.33 -4.96 15.50
CA VAL A 151 16.02 -5.86 14.57
C VAL A 151 16.31 -5.16 13.24
N ALA A 152 15.38 -4.37 12.72
CA ALA A 152 15.57 -3.61 11.48
C ALA A 152 16.74 -2.63 11.59
N ALA A 153 16.85 -1.91 12.71
CA ALA A 153 17.96 -1.00 12.96
C ALA A 153 19.32 -1.73 12.96
N GLN A 154 19.40 -2.89 13.62
CA GLN A 154 20.61 -3.73 13.64
C GLN A 154 20.98 -4.29 12.25
N ASN A 155 20.03 -4.34 11.31
CA ASN A 155 20.22 -4.92 9.97
C ASN A 155 20.22 -3.87 8.85
N GLN A 156 20.28 -2.57 9.21
CA GLN A 156 20.21 -1.44 8.28
C GLN A 156 18.99 -1.53 7.36
N PHE A 157 17.83 -1.82 7.94
CA PHE A 157 16.56 -1.98 7.25
C PHE A 157 15.54 -0.96 7.79
N HIS A 158 14.55 -0.60 6.97
CA HIS A 158 13.56 0.41 7.32
C HIS A 158 12.22 -0.22 7.65
N VAL A 159 11.54 0.37 8.64
CA VAL A 159 10.18 -0.02 9.00
C VAL A 159 9.34 1.24 9.23
N GLY A 160 8.06 1.16 8.90
CA GLY A 160 7.06 2.17 9.18
C GLY A 160 5.82 1.53 9.79
N LEU A 161 5.14 2.28 10.66
CA LEU A 161 3.84 1.90 11.21
C LEU A 161 2.75 2.12 10.17
N MET A 162 1.90 1.11 9.99
CA MET A 162 0.65 1.22 9.26
C MET A 162 -0.48 1.05 10.27
N TYR A 163 -1.03 2.18 10.74
CA TYR A 163 -2.16 2.17 11.67
C TYR A 163 -3.41 1.63 10.97
N ASP A 164 -4.03 0.62 11.58
CA ASP A 164 -5.31 0.07 11.16
C ASP A 164 -6.39 0.42 12.19
N GLU A 165 -7.56 0.81 11.67
CA GLU A 165 -8.63 1.43 12.44
C GLU A 165 -9.35 0.42 13.33
N THR A 166 -10.27 0.91 14.15
CA THR A 166 -11.16 0.04 14.93
C THR A 166 -12.22 -0.55 14.02
N GLU A 167 -12.57 -1.82 14.24
CA GLU A 167 -13.68 -2.46 13.51
C GLU A 167 -15.04 -1.94 13.99
N GLU A 168 -15.08 -1.30 15.17
CA GLU A 168 -16.28 -0.82 15.82
C GLU A 168 -16.58 0.63 15.42
N ASP A 169 -17.67 0.84 14.66
CA ASP A 169 -18.24 2.16 14.43
C ASP A 169 -19.05 2.60 15.66
N ASN A 170 -18.34 2.97 16.72
CA ASN A 170 -18.91 3.44 17.99
C ASN A 170 -18.85 4.98 18.13
N GLY A 171 -18.45 5.69 17.07
CA GLY A 171 -18.24 7.15 17.07
C GLY A 171 -16.92 7.61 17.71
N HIS A 172 -16.08 6.71 18.22
CA HIS A 172 -14.81 7.02 18.87
C HIS A 172 -13.57 6.80 17.99
N ALA A 173 -13.74 6.43 16.71
CA ALA A 173 -12.63 6.12 15.80
C ALA A 173 -11.56 7.22 15.72
N THR A 174 -11.97 8.50 15.80
CA THR A 174 -11.02 9.63 15.82
C THR A 174 -10.20 9.65 17.11
N ASP A 175 -10.84 9.47 18.26
CA ASP A 175 -10.18 9.51 19.57
C ASP A 175 -9.23 8.30 19.71
N ASP A 176 -9.67 7.12 19.28
CA ASP A 176 -8.85 5.90 19.25
C ASP A 176 -7.61 6.08 18.35
N ALA A 177 -7.76 6.70 17.19
CA ALA A 177 -6.65 6.99 16.29
C ALA A 177 -5.68 8.00 16.91
N LEU A 178 -6.19 9.06 17.58
CA LEU A 178 -5.35 10.04 18.26
C LEU A 178 -4.56 9.41 19.41
N GLU A 179 -5.20 8.58 20.23
CA GLU A 179 -4.54 7.85 21.31
C GLU A 179 -3.47 6.89 20.78
N ALA A 180 -3.79 6.13 19.73
CA ALA A 180 -2.83 5.24 19.09
C ALA A 180 -1.64 6.03 18.51
N LEU A 181 -1.87 7.16 17.86
CA LEU A 181 -0.78 7.98 17.31
C LEU A 181 0.06 8.66 18.40
N ASP A 182 -0.54 9.13 19.50
CA ASP A 182 0.21 9.66 20.66
C ASP A 182 1.10 8.57 21.28
N LYS A 183 0.56 7.36 21.44
CA LYS A 183 1.36 6.20 21.85
C LYS A 183 2.50 5.94 20.89
N ALA A 184 2.22 5.83 19.59
CA ALA A 184 3.25 5.55 18.58
C ALA A 184 4.36 6.60 18.63
N TYR A 185 3.99 7.88 18.81
CA TYR A 185 4.94 8.97 18.97
C TYR A 185 5.84 8.75 20.19
N ARG A 186 5.26 8.50 21.36
CA ARG A 186 6.01 8.33 22.62
C ARG A 186 6.87 7.06 22.66
N ALA A 187 6.37 5.97 22.09
CA ALA A 187 6.97 4.65 22.21
C ALA A 187 7.99 4.34 21.11
N TYR A 188 7.81 4.89 19.89
CA TYR A 188 8.56 4.42 18.71
C TYR A 188 9.16 5.50 17.82
N ILE A 189 8.59 6.71 17.79
CA ILE A 189 8.93 7.73 16.79
C ILE A 189 9.78 8.86 17.38
N ALA A 190 9.43 9.33 18.60
CA ALA A 190 10.17 10.40 19.24
C ALA A 190 11.64 10.01 19.43
N THR A 191 12.55 10.98 19.31
CA THR A 191 13.99 10.73 19.55
C THR A 191 14.27 10.31 21.00
N SER A 192 13.38 10.66 21.93
CA SER A 192 13.39 10.23 23.32
C SER A 192 12.68 8.89 23.57
N ALA A 193 12.09 8.27 22.54
CA ALA A 193 11.36 7.02 22.69
C ALA A 193 12.30 5.87 23.08
N PRO A 194 11.90 4.98 24.01
CA PRO A 194 12.75 3.87 24.44
C PRO A 194 13.21 2.98 23.28
N SER A 195 12.30 2.65 22.36
CA SER A 195 12.56 1.79 21.20
C SER A 195 13.54 2.45 20.22
N PHE A 196 13.47 3.77 20.06
CA PHE A 196 14.42 4.55 19.27
C PHE A 196 15.83 4.56 19.88
N GLN A 197 15.92 4.66 21.22
CA GLN A 197 17.20 4.62 21.93
C GLN A 197 17.84 3.22 21.89
N ASN A 198 17.02 2.18 22.03
CA ASN A 198 17.46 0.78 22.00
C ASN A 198 17.88 0.32 20.61
N ALA A 199 17.36 0.95 19.55
CA ALA A 199 17.73 0.68 18.16
C ALA A 199 19.17 1.09 17.81
N GLY A 200 19.87 1.81 18.69
CA GLY A 200 21.19 2.38 18.44
C GLY A 200 21.12 3.64 17.57
N THR A 201 21.98 4.62 17.86
CA THR A 201 21.95 5.95 17.24
C THR A 201 21.88 5.85 15.71
N PRO A 202 20.90 6.48 15.04
CA PRO A 202 20.90 6.55 13.59
C PRO A 202 22.15 7.30 13.14
N ILE A 203 22.86 6.73 12.15
CA ILE A 203 23.90 7.42 11.40
C ILE A 203 23.22 8.60 10.68
N GLY A 204 23.18 9.78 11.29
CA GLY A 204 22.55 10.96 10.68
C GLY A 204 22.12 12.11 11.59
N ALA A 205 22.15 11.98 12.92
CA ALA A 205 21.76 13.08 13.83
C ALA A 205 22.87 14.14 14.05
N ALA A 206 23.66 14.45 13.02
CA ALA A 206 24.60 15.56 13.03
C ALA A 206 24.11 16.66 12.08
N CYS A 207 23.06 17.37 12.49
CA CYS A 207 22.74 18.67 11.93
C CYS A 207 22.61 19.66 13.09
N GLY A 208 23.66 20.47 13.30
CA GLY A 208 23.62 21.56 14.28
C GLY A 208 24.94 21.84 14.99
N SER A 209 25.88 22.51 14.32
CA SER A 209 26.68 23.61 14.90
C SER A 209 27.65 24.17 13.86
N ARG A 210 27.29 25.30 13.25
CA ARG A 210 28.18 26.44 12.94
C ARG A 210 27.34 27.62 12.51
#